data_AF-A0A7C4AN92-F1
#
_entry.id   AF-A0A7C4AN92-F1
#
_cell.length_a   1.000
_cell.length_b   1.000
_cell.length_c   1.000
_cell.angle_alpha   90.00
_cell.angle_beta   90.00
_cell.angle_gamma   90.00
#
_symmetry.space_group_name_H-M   'P 1'
#
loop_
_entity.id
_entity.type
_entity.pdbx_description
1 polymer ?
#
loop_
_entity_poly.entity_id
_entity_poly.type
_entity_poly.pdbx_seq_one_letter_code
_entity_poly.pdbx_strand_id
1 'polypeptide(L)'
;LCTDDGSYGHHGFVTDVLKQYLETPETVSMVVAAGPVPMMKLVAAMTKPYGIPTMVSLNAIMIDGTGMCGGCRVSVGGTNRFTCVDGPEFDGHQVDFEGLLQRLAAYRDQEQHAMEEFTHTCKIRTLT
;
A
#
# COMPACT_ATOMS: atom_id res chain seq x y z
N LEU A 1 16.81 -7.64 -5.30
CA LEU A 1 15.96 -8.29 -4.28
C LEU A 1 16.49 -7.86 -2.92
N CYS A 2 15.60 -7.50 -2.00
CA CYS A 2 15.95 -6.97 -0.69
C CYS A 2 15.24 -7.75 0.40
N THR A 3 15.89 -7.95 1.54
CA THR A 3 15.25 -8.45 2.76
C THR A 3 15.63 -7.57 3.95
N ASP A 4 14.63 -7.28 4.79
CA ASP A 4 14.81 -6.42 5.96
C ASP A 4 15.77 -7.03 7.00
N ASP A 5 15.91 -8.36 7.01
CA ASP A 5 16.79 -9.13 7.91
C ASP A 5 18.16 -9.48 7.30
N GLY A 6 18.37 -9.14 6.02
CA GLY A 6 19.60 -9.46 5.29
C GLY A 6 19.81 -10.94 4.99
N SER A 7 18.80 -11.80 5.22
CA SER A 7 18.86 -13.23 4.89
C SER A 7 19.12 -13.52 3.41
N TYR A 8 18.73 -12.61 2.50
CA TYR A 8 18.96 -12.79 1.07
C TYR A 8 18.97 -11.45 0.29
N GLY A 9 19.96 -11.26 -0.57
CA GLY A 9 20.07 -10.06 -1.41
C GLY A 9 20.54 -8.82 -0.63
N HIS A 10 19.97 -7.65 -0.93
CA HIS A 10 20.31 -6.40 -0.25
C HIS A 10 19.64 -6.34 1.12
N HIS A 11 20.43 -6.15 2.18
CA HIS A 11 19.90 -5.93 3.53
C HIS A 11 19.31 -4.53 3.66
N GLY A 12 18.02 -4.42 3.96
CA GLY A 12 17.30 -3.16 4.15
C GLY A 12 16.11 -3.00 3.22
N PHE A 13 15.62 -1.76 3.10
CA PHE A 13 14.37 -1.49 2.40
C PHE A 13 14.57 -1.40 0.89
N VAL A 14 13.49 -1.65 0.15
CA VAL A 14 13.45 -1.45 -1.31
C VAL A 14 13.77 0.00 -1.70
N THR A 15 13.51 0.97 -0.82
CA THR A 15 13.81 2.38 -1.04
C THR A 15 15.30 2.68 -1.03
N ASP A 16 16.11 1.93 -0.28
CA ASP A 16 17.57 2.11 -0.27
C ASP A 16 18.15 1.75 -1.64
N VAL A 17 17.63 0.69 -2.24
CA VAL A 17 18.00 0.26 -3.60
C VAL A 17 17.44 1.24 -4.64
N LEU A 18 16.20 1.69 -4.50
CA LEU A 18 15.62 2.71 -5.39
C LEU A 18 16.49 3.96 -5.44
N LYS A 19 16.98 4.45 -4.29
CA LYS A 19 17.86 5.62 -4.23
C LYS A 19 19.11 5.45 -5.10
N GLN A 20 19.72 4.27 -5.08
CA GLN A 20 20.91 4.00 -5.90
C GLN A 20 20.60 4.16 -7.40
N TYR A 21 19.45 3.67 -7.86
CA TYR A 21 19.02 3.82 -9.26
C TYR A 21 18.63 5.25 -9.63
N LEU A 22 18.10 6.03 -8.68
CA LEU A 22 17.77 7.44 -8.92
C LEU A 22 19.02 8.33 -9.02
N GLU A 23 20.15 7.89 -8.45
CA GLU A 23 21.43 8.60 -8.45
C GLU A 23 22.37 8.15 -9.57
N THR A 24 22.02 7.12 -10.35
CA THR A 24 22.83 6.70 -11.50
C THR A 24 22.59 7.62 -12.70
N PRO A 25 23.55 7.68 -13.66
CA PRO A 25 23.36 8.40 -14.91
C PRO A 25 22.37 7.72 -15.88
N GLU A 26 21.87 6.53 -15.53
CA GLU A 26 20.86 5.84 -16.33
C GLU A 26 19.50 6.52 -16.15
N THR A 27 18.74 6.61 -17.24
CA THR A 27 17.44 7.29 -17.21
C THR A 27 16.33 6.31 -16.80
N VAL A 28 15.77 6.52 -15.61
CA VAL A 28 14.56 5.83 -15.17
C VAL A 28 13.35 6.52 -15.80
N SER A 29 12.64 5.82 -16.67
CA SER A 29 11.48 6.37 -17.39
C SER A 29 10.18 6.33 -16.57
N MET A 30 10.04 5.35 -15.68
CA MET A 30 8.85 5.16 -14.85
C MET A 30 9.19 4.30 -13.63
N VAL A 31 8.52 4.57 -12.51
CA VAL A 31 8.51 3.70 -11.32
C VAL A 31 7.10 3.18 -11.11
N VAL A 32 6.98 1.89 -10.79
CA VAL A 32 5.72 1.26 -10.39
C VAL A 32 5.91 0.67 -9.00
N ALA A 33 5.03 1.01 -8.06
CA ALA A 33 5.09 0.51 -6.69
C ALA A 33 3.78 -0.17 -6.29
N ALA A 34 3.90 -1.38 -5.74
CA ALA A 34 2.80 -2.14 -5.16
C ALA A 34 3.29 -2.75 -3.85
N GLY A 35 2.60 -2.47 -2.75
CA GLY A 35 3.00 -2.93 -1.43
C GLY A 35 2.29 -2.15 -0.32
N PRO A 36 2.84 -2.12 0.91
CA PRO A 36 2.25 -1.35 2.00
C PRO A 36 2.14 0.13 1.65
N VAL A 37 1.05 0.79 2.07
CA VAL A 37 0.83 2.23 1.81
C VAL A 37 2.00 3.12 2.24
N PRO A 38 2.64 2.90 3.42
CA PRO A 38 3.83 3.68 3.80
C PRO A 38 4.99 3.54 2.81
N MET A 39 5.19 2.34 2.25
CA MET A 39 6.23 2.09 1.24
C MET A 39 5.89 2.83 -0.06
N MET A 40 4.66 2.71 -0.54
CA MET A 40 4.21 3.41 -1.76
C MET A 40 4.31 4.93 -1.62
N LYS A 41 3.93 5.47 -0.46
CA LYS A 41 4.09 6.89 -0.12
C LYS A 41 5.55 7.33 -0.22
N LEU A 42 6.47 6.54 0.35
CA LEU A 42 7.89 6.87 0.34
C LEU A 42 8.46 6.83 -1.08
N VAL A 43 8.10 5.80 -1.88
CA VAL A 43 8.52 5.70 -3.29
C VAL A 43 8.01 6.89 -4.11
N ALA A 44 6.74 7.28 -3.95
CA ALA A 44 6.17 8.46 -4.61
C ALA A 44 6.90 9.75 -4.21
N ALA A 45 7.25 9.90 -2.93
CA ALA A 45 8.00 11.06 -2.45
C ALA A 45 9.44 11.10 -2.98
N MET A 46 10.12 9.97 -3.07
CA MET A 46 11.51 9.88 -3.53
C MET A 46 11.68 10.19 -5.02
N THR A 47 10.71 9.81 -5.84
CA THR A 47 10.74 9.96 -7.31
C THR A 47 10.32 11.35 -7.77
N LYS A 48 9.52 12.06 -6.98
CA LYS A 48 8.95 13.38 -7.31
C LYS A 48 10.02 14.46 -7.61
N PRO A 49 11.12 14.61 -6.85
CA PRO A 49 12.18 15.57 -7.15
C PRO A 49 12.89 15.33 -8.48
N TYR A 50 12.92 14.07 -8.94
CA TYR A 50 13.54 13.67 -10.20
C TYR A 50 12.59 13.80 -11.40
N GLY A 51 11.33 14.18 -11.16
CA GLY A 51 10.31 14.29 -12.21
C GLY A 51 9.94 12.95 -12.84
N ILE A 52 10.21 11.82 -12.16
CA ILE A 52 9.98 10.48 -12.72
C ILE A 52 8.51 10.09 -12.50
N PRO A 53 7.74 9.78 -13.57
CA PRO A 53 6.38 9.28 -13.46
C PRO A 53 6.32 8.06 -12.53
N THR A 54 5.45 8.12 -11.53
CA THR A 54 5.34 7.06 -10.52
C THR A 54 3.92 6.58 -10.37
N MET A 55 3.70 5.31 -10.68
CA MET A 55 2.41 4.65 -10.57
C MET A 55 2.37 3.82 -9.28
N VAL A 56 1.27 3.92 -8.53
CA VAL A 56 1.06 3.15 -7.30
C VAL A 56 -0.21 2.32 -7.40
N SER A 57 -0.14 1.04 -7.05
CA SER A 57 -1.32 0.16 -7.01
C SER A 57 -1.90 0.16 -5.59
N LEU A 58 -2.98 0.92 -5.38
CA LEU A 58 -3.53 1.19 -4.06
C LEU A 58 -4.33 0.01 -3.50
N ASN A 59 -4.11 -0.32 -2.24
CA ASN A 59 -4.77 -1.41 -1.51
C ASN A 59 -5.84 -0.88 -0.53
N ALA A 60 -6.85 -0.16 -1.04
CA ALA A 60 -7.98 0.31 -0.25
C ALA A 60 -8.91 -0.84 0.18
N ILE A 61 -9.67 -0.64 1.27
CA ILE A 61 -10.72 -1.58 1.69
C ILE A 61 -11.77 -1.73 0.57
N MET A 62 -12.11 -2.95 0.21
CA MET A 62 -13.12 -3.26 -0.81
C MET A 62 -14.23 -4.12 -0.23
N ILE A 63 -15.46 -3.89 -0.70
CA ILE A 63 -16.63 -4.70 -0.33
C ILE A 63 -17.23 -5.33 -1.59
N ASP A 64 -17.82 -4.50 -2.47
CA ASP A 64 -18.50 -4.95 -3.68
C ASP A 64 -17.54 -5.15 -4.86
N GLY A 65 -16.48 -4.33 -4.96
CA GLY A 65 -15.49 -4.41 -6.04
C GLY A 65 -16.02 -4.00 -7.43
N THR A 66 -17.21 -3.42 -7.54
CA THR A 66 -17.86 -3.11 -8.83
C THR A 66 -18.33 -1.65 -8.94
N GLY A 67 -18.05 -0.83 -7.92
CA GLY A 67 -18.28 0.62 -7.95
C GLY A 67 -19.58 1.06 -7.29
N MET A 68 -20.30 0.15 -6.62
CA MET A 68 -21.61 0.45 -6.05
C MET A 68 -21.55 1.02 -4.63
N CYS A 69 -20.57 0.63 -3.80
CA CYS A 69 -20.58 0.99 -2.38
C CYS A 69 -19.66 2.16 -1.99
N GLY A 70 -18.63 2.48 -2.79
CA GLY A 70 -17.64 3.52 -2.47
C GLY A 70 -16.74 3.20 -1.26
N GLY A 71 -16.74 1.95 -0.79
CA GLY A 71 -15.88 1.45 0.29
C GLY A 71 -14.39 1.60 -0.04
N CYS A 72 -14.04 1.51 -1.32
CA CYS A 72 -12.68 1.66 -1.83
C CYS A 72 -12.33 3.09 -2.25
N ARG A 73 -13.09 4.10 -1.83
CA ARG A 73 -12.81 5.48 -2.24
C ARG A 73 -11.42 5.95 -1.76
N VAL A 74 -10.75 6.70 -2.62
CA VAL A 74 -9.46 7.37 -2.40
C VAL A 74 -9.52 8.79 -2.97
N SER A 75 -8.75 9.72 -2.41
CA SER A 75 -8.60 11.06 -2.96
C SER A 75 -7.34 11.12 -3.81
N VAL A 76 -7.50 11.45 -5.10
CA VAL A 76 -6.41 11.58 -6.07
C VAL A 76 -6.58 12.91 -6.81
N GLY A 77 -5.57 13.77 -6.73
CA GLY A 77 -5.61 15.10 -7.36
C GLY A 77 -6.72 16.00 -6.82
N GLY A 78 -7.12 15.81 -5.56
CA GLY A 78 -8.25 16.52 -4.94
C GLY A 78 -9.64 16.03 -5.37
N THR A 79 -9.73 14.93 -6.13
CA THR A 79 -10.99 14.31 -6.54
C THR A 79 -11.14 12.93 -5.92
N ASN A 80 -12.36 12.58 -5.49
CA ASN A 80 -12.65 11.24 -5.02
C ASN A 80 -12.74 10.27 -6.21
N ARG A 81 -12.02 9.15 -6.12
CA ARG A 81 -11.97 8.05 -7.09
C ARG A 81 -12.23 6.73 -6.40
N PHE A 82 -12.75 5.75 -7.12
CA PHE A 82 -13.01 4.40 -6.60
C PHE A 82 -11.94 3.44 -7.11
N THR A 83 -11.11 2.92 -6.22
CA THR A 83 -9.99 2.03 -6.58
C THR A 83 -10.43 0.80 -7.39
N CYS A 84 -11.65 0.27 -7.18
CA CYS A 84 -12.12 -0.90 -7.91
C CYS A 84 -12.61 -0.65 -9.34
N VAL A 85 -12.86 0.61 -9.74
CA VAL A 85 -13.36 0.96 -11.08
C VAL A 85 -12.46 1.97 -11.79
N ASP A 86 -12.00 3.00 -11.07
CA ASP A 86 -11.11 4.03 -11.60
C ASP A 86 -9.63 3.65 -11.53
N GLY A 87 -9.27 2.64 -10.74
CA GLY A 87 -7.89 2.19 -10.49
C GLY A 87 -7.68 0.70 -10.82
N PRO A 88 -6.91 -0.05 -9.99
CA PRO A 88 -6.31 0.33 -8.70
C PRO A 88 -5.02 1.16 -8.81
N GLU A 89 -4.47 1.28 -10.02
CA GLU A 89 -3.29 2.08 -10.33
C GLU A 89 -3.61 3.57 -10.46
N PHE A 90 -2.88 4.41 -9.71
CA PHE A 90 -3.00 5.86 -9.78
C PHE A 90 -1.62 6.52 -9.87
N ASP A 91 -1.59 7.80 -10.26
CA ASP A 91 -0.40 8.66 -10.16
C ASP A 91 -0.07 8.87 -8.67
N GLY A 92 1.02 8.24 -8.22
CA GLY A 92 1.47 8.28 -6.83
C GLY A 92 1.81 9.69 -6.35
N HIS A 93 2.09 10.64 -7.24
CA HIS A 93 2.38 12.03 -6.84
C HIS A 93 1.12 12.83 -6.50
N GLN A 94 -0.07 12.29 -6.82
CA GLN A 94 -1.37 12.93 -6.62
C GLN A 94 -2.24 12.24 -5.55
N VAL A 95 -1.80 11.09 -5.01
CA VAL A 95 -2.56 10.33 -4.00
C VAL A 95 -2.48 11.01 -2.62
N ASP A 96 -3.64 11.13 -1.96
CA ASP A 96 -3.74 11.44 -0.53
C ASP A 96 -3.46 10.17 0.31
N PHE A 97 -2.19 9.94 0.64
CA PHE A 97 -1.77 8.77 1.39
C PHE A 97 -2.23 8.83 2.85
N GLU A 98 -2.27 10.01 3.46
CA GLU A 98 -2.75 10.22 4.82
C GLU A 98 -4.21 9.81 4.96
N GLY A 99 -5.06 10.30 4.06
CA GLY A 99 -6.47 9.92 3.99
C GLY A 99 -6.66 8.42 3.79
N LEU A 100 -5.87 7.79 2.90
CA LEU A 100 -5.90 6.34 2.70
C LEU A 100 -5.49 5.56 3.96
N LEU A 101 -4.41 5.97 4.64
CA LEU A 101 -3.93 5.32 5.87
C LEU A 101 -4.98 5.38 6.99
N GLN A 102 -5.64 6.52 7.17
CA GLN A 102 -6.72 6.66 8.15
C GLN A 102 -7.87 5.71 7.85
N ARG A 103 -8.23 5.57 6.56
CA ARG A 103 -9.32 4.69 6.13
C ARG A 103 -8.99 3.22 6.33
N LEU A 104 -7.73 2.81 6.10
CA LEU A 104 -7.28 1.44 6.35
C LEU A 104 -7.32 1.04 7.82
N ALA A 105 -7.22 2.00 8.74
CA ALA A 105 -7.33 1.74 10.17
C ALA A 105 -8.78 1.64 10.68
N ALA A 106 -9.78 1.87 9.82
CA ALA A 106 -11.18 2.03 10.26
C ALA A 106 -11.77 0.79 10.95
N TYR A 107 -11.28 -0.42 10.64
CA TYR A 107 -11.80 -1.67 11.18
C TYR A 107 -10.81 -2.40 12.09
N ARG A 108 -9.77 -1.73 12.58
CA ARG A 108 -8.70 -2.37 13.35
C ARG A 108 -9.21 -3.13 14.58
N ASP A 109 -10.17 -2.54 15.30
CA ASP A 109 -10.74 -3.18 16.51
C ASP A 109 -11.54 -4.43 16.14
N GLN A 110 -12.31 -4.38 15.06
CA GLN A 110 -13.09 -5.51 14.55
C GLN A 110 -12.20 -6.62 14.00
N GLU A 111 -11.14 -6.27 13.29
CA GLU A 111 -10.11 -7.20 12.80
C GLU A 111 -9.43 -7.92 13.97
N GLN A 112 -9.09 -7.17 15.04
CA GLN A 112 -8.52 -7.74 16.27
C GLN A 112 -9.49 -8.72 16.93
N HIS A 113 -10.74 -8.33 17.17
CA HIS A 113 -11.74 -9.23 17.77
C HIS A 113 -11.96 -10.47 16.91
N ALA A 114 -12.08 -10.33 15.60
CA ALA A 114 -12.24 -11.46 14.69
C ALA A 114 -11.04 -12.41 14.75
N MET A 115 -9.81 -11.89 14.87
CA MET A 115 -8.60 -12.70 15.02
C MET A 115 -8.56 -13.40 16.37
N GLU A 116 -8.95 -12.73 17.46
CA GLU A 116 -9.04 -13.33 18.80
C GLU A 116 -10.07 -14.46 18.85
N GLU A 117 -11.25 -14.26 18.27
CA GLU A 117 -12.27 -15.30 18.13
C GLU A 117 -11.80 -16.46 17.26
N PHE A 118 -11.14 -16.17 16.13
CA PHE A 118 -10.63 -17.20 15.22
C PHE A 118 -9.51 -18.05 15.86
N THR A 119 -8.61 -17.41 16.60
CA THR A 119 -7.48 -18.08 17.28
C THR A 119 -7.88 -18.70 18.62
N HIS A 120 -9.09 -18.38 19.13
CA HIS A 120 -9.60 -18.93 20.38
C HIS A 120 -9.72 -20.46 20.30
N THR A 121 -8.83 -21.15 21.01
CA THR A 121 -8.97 -22.59 21.23
C THR A 121 -9.86 -22.82 22.45
N CYS A 122 -11.12 -23.19 22.22
CA CYS A 122 -12.07 -23.48 23.29
C CYS A 122 -11.61 -24.70 24.11
N LYS A 123 -11.17 -24.47 25.34
CA LYS A 123 -10.70 -25.52 26.26
C LYS A 123 -11.77 -26.56 26.64
N ILE A 124 -13.04 -26.28 26.39
CA ILE A 124 -14.15 -27.22 26.62
C ILE A 124 -14.22 -28.28 25.50
N ARG A 125 -13.82 -27.95 24.26
CA ARG A 125 -13.85 -28.89 23.12
C ARG A 125 -12.75 -29.96 23.17
N THR A 126 -11.70 -29.78 23.98
CA THR A 126 -10.62 -30.76 24.17
C THR A 126 -10.90 -31.76 25.30
N LEU A 127 -12.05 -31.65 26.00
CA LEU A 127 -12.43 -32.50 27.13
C LEU A 127 -13.52 -33.55 26.79
N THR A 128 -13.95 -33.62 25.53
CA THR A 128 -14.81 -34.68 24.96
C THR A 128 -14.02 -35.49 23.95
#